data_AF-A0A4S2R1H6-F1
#
_entry.id   AF-A0A4S2R1H6-F1
#
_cell.length_a   1.000
_cell.length_b   1.000
_cell.length_c   1.000
_cell.angle_alpha   90.00
_cell.angle_beta   90.00
_cell.angle_gamma   90.00
#
_symmetry.space_group_name_H-M   'P 1'
#
loop_
_entity.id
_entity.type
_entity.pdbx_description
1 polymer ?
#
loop_
_entity_poly.entity_id
_entity_poly.type
_entity_poly.pdbx_seq_one_letter_code
_entity_poly.pdbx_strand_id
1 'polypeptide(L)'
;MAMKRTTVMVDEEDLRLVKLAAEREGRPEAELIRRAFHLVAMSTRTWDEPFFEETLDLGGPVRENEIRQGVDDAVNRRRGSGEDAA
;
A
#
# COMPACT_ATOMS: atom_id res chain seq x y z
N MET A 1 2.32 -18.91 -16.62
CA MET A 1 2.84 -19.28 -15.29
C MET A 1 2.01 -20.43 -14.75
N ALA A 2 2.62 -21.54 -14.35
CA ALA A 2 1.89 -22.68 -13.79
C ALA A 2 1.51 -22.39 -12.32
N MET A 3 0.23 -22.51 -11.99
CA MET A 3 -0.21 -22.43 -10.60
C MET A 3 0.20 -23.70 -9.86
N LYS A 4 0.84 -23.56 -8.69
CA LYS A 4 1.10 -24.67 -7.78
C LYS A 4 0.05 -24.69 -6.67
N ARG A 5 -0.46 -25.88 -6.35
CA ARG A 5 -1.37 -26.07 -5.20
C ARG A 5 -0.56 -26.07 -3.92
N THR A 6 -1.03 -25.35 -2.91
CA THR A 6 -0.52 -25.38 -1.54
C THR A 6 -1.71 -25.42 -0.58
N THR A 7 -1.56 -26.10 0.56
CA THR A 7 -2.58 -26.18 1.61
C THR A 7 -1.96 -25.65 2.89
N VAL A 8 -2.66 -24.72 3.56
CA VAL A 8 -2.22 -24.06 4.79
C VAL A 8 -3.40 -24.03 5.76
N MET A 9 -3.11 -24.17 7.04
CA MET A 9 -4.07 -23.96 8.12
C MET A 9 -4.16 -22.46 8.43
N VAL A 10 -5.38 -21.95 8.57
CA VAL A 10 -5.66 -20.55 8.91
C VAL A 10 -6.61 -20.50 10.10
N ASP A 11 -6.64 -19.35 10.77
CA ASP A 11 -7.64 -19.10 11.80
C ASP A 11 -9.06 -19.13 11.21
N GLU A 12 -10.02 -19.67 11.97
CA GLU A 12 -11.41 -19.81 11.54
C GLU A 12 -12.08 -18.46 11.32
N GLU A 13 -11.81 -17.48 12.19
CA GLU A 13 -12.40 -16.14 12.09
C GLU A 13 -11.83 -15.40 10.89
N ASP A 14 -10.53 -15.49 10.64
CA ASP A 14 -9.90 -14.92 9.45
C ASP A 14 -10.50 -15.50 8.17
N LEU A 15 -10.68 -16.82 8.12
CA LEU A 15 -11.31 -17.48 6.97
C LEU A 15 -12.75 -16.99 6.77
N ARG A 16 -13.51 -16.81 7.85
CA ARG A 16 -14.88 -16.29 7.81
C ARG A 16 -14.92 -14.86 7.25
N LEU A 17 -13.99 -14.00 7.67
CA LEU A 17 -13.89 -12.63 7.18
C LEU A 17 -13.52 -12.58 5.69
N VAL A 18 -12.60 -13.43 5.23
CA VAL A 18 -12.23 -13.52 3.81
C VAL A 18 -13.41 -13.97 2.95
N LYS A 19 -14.21 -14.95 3.43
CA LYS A 19 -15.42 -15.40 2.71
C LYS A 19 -16.45 -14.29 2.57
N LEU A 20 -16.72 -13.56 3.65
CA LEU A 20 -17.65 -12.43 3.62
C LEU A 20 -17.18 -11.33 2.64
N ALA A 21 -15.87 -11.06 2.60
CA ALA A 21 -15.30 -10.11 1.65
C ALA A 21 -15.45 -10.59 0.19
N ALA A 22 -15.18 -11.87 -0.07
CA ALA A 22 -15.34 -12.49 -1.39
C ALA A 22 -16.80 -12.39 -1.89
N GLU A 23 -17.77 -12.69 -1.02
CA GLU A 23 -19.19 -12.55 -1.32
C GLU A 23 -19.58 -11.10 -1.63
N ARG A 24 -19.15 -10.16 -0.78
CA ARG A 24 -19.41 -8.72 -0.97
C ARG A 24 -18.83 -8.19 -2.29
N GLU A 25 -17.70 -8.72 -2.71
CA GLU A 25 -16.99 -8.29 -3.92
C GLU A 25 -17.39 -9.09 -5.17
N GLY A 26 -18.18 -10.16 -5.03
CA GLY A 26 -18.55 -11.05 -6.13
C GLY A 26 -17.36 -11.80 -6.73
N ARG A 27 -16.33 -12.09 -5.92
CA ARG A 27 -15.07 -12.71 -6.36
C ARG A 27 -14.88 -14.09 -5.75
N PRO A 28 -14.11 -14.99 -6.40
CA PRO A 28 -13.74 -16.25 -5.78
C PRO A 28 -12.86 -16.05 -4.55
N GLU A 29 -13.15 -16.75 -3.45
CA GLU A 29 -12.31 -16.78 -2.24
C GLU A 29 -10.82 -17.03 -2.56
N ALA A 30 -10.56 -17.99 -3.46
CA ALA A 30 -9.22 -18.35 -3.89
C ALA A 30 -8.46 -17.18 -4.55
N GLU A 31 -9.14 -16.19 -5.11
CA GLU A 31 -8.50 -14.98 -5.65
C GLU A 31 -7.94 -14.11 -4.52
N LEU A 32 -8.71 -13.91 -3.46
CA LEU A 32 -8.26 -13.16 -2.28
C LEU A 32 -7.09 -13.86 -1.59
N ILE A 33 -7.14 -15.19 -1.47
CA ILE A 33 -6.04 -15.98 -0.89
C ILE A 33 -4.77 -15.88 -1.75
N ARG A 34 -4.90 -15.98 -3.09
CA ARG A 34 -3.74 -15.77 -3.99
C ARG A 34 -3.18 -14.35 -3.87
N ARG A 35 -4.04 -13.33 -3.74
CA ARG A 35 -3.63 -11.95 -3.53
C ARG A 35 -2.89 -11.77 -2.21
N ALA A 36 -3.39 -12.37 -1.13
CA ALA A 36 -2.72 -12.34 0.18
C ALA A 36 -1.32 -12.95 0.10
N PHE A 37 -1.19 -14.13 -0.53
CA PHE A 37 0.12 -14.76 -0.73
C PHE A 37 1.07 -13.89 -1.56
N HIS A 38 0.56 -13.24 -2.61
CA HIS A 38 1.35 -12.31 -3.41
C HIS A 38 1.82 -11.09 -2.61
N LEU A 39 0.94 -10.49 -1.79
CA LEU A 39 1.29 -9.36 -0.93
C LEU A 39 2.39 -9.74 0.06
N VAL A 40 2.27 -10.90 0.71
CA VAL A 40 3.31 -11.42 1.60
C VAL A 40 4.62 -11.57 0.85
N ALA A 41 4.62 -12.26 -0.30
CA ALA A 41 5.82 -12.46 -1.11
C ALA A 41 6.49 -11.14 -1.53
N MET A 42 5.71 -10.09 -1.83
CA MET A 42 6.25 -8.77 -2.16
C MET A 42 6.77 -8.04 -0.93
N SER A 43 6.09 -8.13 0.22
CA SER A 43 6.55 -7.50 1.46
C SER A 43 7.83 -8.12 2.02
N THR A 44 8.07 -9.41 1.76
CA THR A 44 9.26 -10.13 2.19
C THR A 44 10.36 -10.11 1.14
N ARG A 45 10.12 -9.48 -0.02
CA ARG A 45 11.11 -9.39 -1.08
C ARG A 45 12.18 -8.38 -0.67
N THR A 46 13.21 -8.88 0.00
CA THR A 46 14.46 -8.15 0.23
C THR A 46 15.29 -8.17 -1.06
N TRP A 47 16.03 -7.09 -1.29
CA TRP A 47 17.07 -7.08 -2.33
C TRP A 47 18.26 -7.91 -1.83
N ASP A 48 18.85 -8.73 -2.70
CA ASP A 48 20.03 -9.52 -2.35
C ASP A 48 21.25 -8.62 -2.03
N GLU A 49 21.32 -7.45 -2.66
CA GLU A 49 22.22 -6.35 -2.30
C GLU A 49 21.42 -5.20 -1.67
N PRO A 50 21.95 -4.50 -0.65
CA PRO A 50 21.28 -3.35 -0.06
C PRO A 50 20.92 -2.31 -1.14
N PHE A 51 19.64 -1.93 -1.22
CA PHE A 51 19.20 -0.91 -2.18
C PHE A 51 19.82 0.48 -1.90
N PHE A 52 20.24 0.72 -0.66
CA PHE A 52 21.06 1.86 -0.25
C PHE A 52 22.04 1.43 0.86
N GLU A 53 23.27 1.92 0.81
CA GLU A 53 24.28 1.73 1.86
C GLU A 53 24.03 2.63 3.09
N GLU A 54 23.35 3.76 2.88
CA GLU A 54 22.95 4.71 3.92
C GLU A 54 21.44 4.69 4.12
N THR A 55 21.00 4.79 5.37
CA THR A 55 19.57 4.89 5.70
C THR A 55 19.04 6.19 5.10
N LEU A 56 17.96 6.14 4.31
CA LEU A 56 17.31 7.35 3.81
C LEU A 56 16.82 8.17 5.01
N ASP A 57 17.47 9.29 5.28
CA ASP A 57 17.02 10.24 6.30
C ASP A 57 15.72 10.88 5.82
N LEU A 58 14.60 10.41 6.35
CA LEU A 58 13.27 10.96 6.11
C LEU A 58 13.03 12.26 6.92
N GLY A 59 14.05 12.72 7.66
CA GLY A 59 13.94 13.82 8.60
C GLY A 59 13.30 13.40 9.92
N GLY A 60 13.04 14.39 10.77
CA GLY A 60 12.32 14.20 12.02
C GLY A 60 10.80 14.06 11.84
N PRO A 61 10.05 13.81 12.94
CA PRO A 61 8.59 13.76 12.91
C PRO A 61 7.98 15.04 12.34
N VAL A 62 7.06 14.88 11.39
CA VAL A 62 6.31 16.00 10.80
C VAL A 62 5.29 16.53 11.81
N ARG A 63 5.33 17.83 12.08
CA ARG A 63 4.45 18.54 13.01
C ARG A 63 3.21 19.09 12.29
N GLU A 64 2.14 19.33 13.06
CA GLU A 64 0.86 19.83 12.52
C GLU A 64 1.02 21.12 11.70
N ASN A 65 1.86 22.05 12.15
CA ASN A 65 2.12 23.31 11.44
C ASN A 65 2.81 23.10 10.10
N GLU A 66 3.71 22.12 10.00
CA GLU A 66 4.42 21.77 8.77
C GLU A 66 3.48 21.15 7.73
N ILE A 67 2.51 20.34 8.20
CA ILE A 67 1.44 19.81 7.34
C ILE A 67 0.58 20.96 6.81
N ARG A 68 0.11 21.85 7.70
CA ARG A 68 -0.75 22.98 7.31
C ARG A 68 -0.07 23.87 6.28
N GLN A 69 1.18 24.25 6.54
CA GLN A 69 1.96 25.07 5.62
C GLN A 69 2.15 24.37 4.27
N GLY A 70 2.51 23.09 4.26
CA GLY A 70 2.67 22.33 3.02
C GLY A 70 1.40 22.26 2.17
N VAL A 71 0.23 22.15 2.81
CA VAL A 71 -1.07 22.19 2.12
C VAL A 71 -1.36 23.59 1.56
N ASP A 72 -1.17 24.64 2.36
CA ASP A 72 -1.42 26.02 1.94
C ASP A 72 -0.51 26.41 0.77
N ASP A 73 0.77 26.06 0.82
CA ASP A 73 1.74 26.27 -0.25
C ASP A 73 1.37 25.52 -1.54
N ALA A 74 0.82 24.30 -1.42
CA ALA A 74 0.35 23.53 -2.58
C ALA A 74 -0.89 24.16 -3.22
N VAL A 75 -1.84 24.64 -2.41
CA VAL A 75 -3.07 25.31 -2.89
C VAL A 75 -2.73 26.64 -3.56
N ASN A 76 -1.84 27.43 -2.94
CA ASN A 76 -1.44 28.74 -3.47
C ASN A 76 -0.65 28.60 -4.77
N ARG A 77 0.25 27.61 -4.89
CA ARG A 77 0.92 27.31 -6.16
C ARG A 77 -0.05 26.95 -7.28
N ARG A 78 -1.09 26.16 -6.99
CA ARG A 78 -2.13 25.81 -7.96
C ARG A 78 -2.94 27.04 -8.42
N ARG A 79 -3.19 27.99 -7.52
CA ARG A 79 -3.94 29.22 -7.82
C ARG A 79 -3.10 30.22 -8.61
N GLY A 80 -1.83 30.42 -8.22
CA GLY A 80 -0.91 31.33 -8.91
C GLY A 80 -0.61 30.91 -10.36
N SER A 81 -0.59 29.61 -10.68
CA SER A 81 -0.40 29.16 -12.07
C SER A 81 -1.60 29.42 -13.00
N GLY A 82 -2.74 29.90 -12.48
CA GLY A 82 -3.95 30.20 -13.24
C GLY A 82 -4.17 31.69 -13.54
N GLU A 83 -3.44 32.60 -12.90
CA GLU A 83 -3.62 34.06 -13.07
C GLU A 83 -2.65 34.67 -14.10
N ASP A 84 -1.58 33.97 -14.48
CA ASP A 84 -0.61 34.44 -15.51
C ASP A 84 -1.02 34.10 -16.96
N ALA A 85 -2.25 33.62 -17.18
CA ALA A 85 -2.74 33.17 -18.49
C ALA A 85 -3.98 33.93 -19.02
N ALA A 86 -4.21 35.17 -18.56
CA ALA A 86 -5.32 36.03 -19.01
C ALA A 86 -4.83 37.37 -19.58
#